data_AF-A0A117NH90-F1
#
_entry.id   AF-A0A117NH90-F1
#
_cell.length_a   1.000
_cell.length_b   1.000
_cell.length_c   1.000
_cell.angle_alpha   90.00
_cell.angle_beta   90.00
_cell.angle_gamma   90.00
#
_symmetry.space_group_name_H-M   'P 1'
#
loop_
_entity.id
_entity.type
_entity.pdbx_description
1 polymer ?
#
loop_
_entity_poly.entity_id
_entity_poly.type
_entity_poly.pdbx_seq_one_letter_code
_entity_poly.pdbx_strand_id
1 'polypeptide(L)' 'MDQMLQKMVGSERISMMDGFSGYNQVRIDPEDVLNTTLTTLWGTFAYIRMPFGLMNVGATFQRAMDFC' A
#
# COMPACT_ATOMS: atom_id res chain seq x y z
N MET A 1 16.69 7.58 -1.26
CA MET A 1 16.30 8.90 -0.72
C MET A 1 17.02 10.02 -1.46
N ASP A 2 18.35 10.02 -1.52
CA ASP A 2 19.11 11.10 -2.17
C ASP A 2 18.73 11.33 -3.63
N GLN A 3 18.50 10.27 -4.41
CA GLN A 3 18.09 10.38 -5.80
C GLN A 3 16.75 11.13 -5.99
N MET A 4 15.79 10.92 -5.09
CA MET A 4 14.49 11.61 -5.12
C MET A 4 14.66 13.08 -4.72
N LEU A 5 15.47 13.34 -3.69
CA LEU A 5 15.77 14.70 -3.24
C LEU A 5 16.47 15.52 -4.32
N GLN A 6 17.45 14.95 -5.01
CA GLN A 6 18.14 15.62 -6.13
C GLN A 6 17.18 16.00 -7.26
N LYS A 7 16.13 15.21 -7.52
CA LYS A 7 15.09 15.55 -8.50
C LYS A 7 14.16 16.68 -8.05
N MET A 8 14.05 16.94 -6.75
CA MET A 8 13.22 18.02 -6.18
C MET A 8 13.99 19.34 -6.05
N VAL A 9 15.32 19.29 -5.98
CA VAL A 9 16.13 20.51 -5.90
C VAL A 9 15.95 21.34 -7.17
N GLY A 10 15.47 22.58 -7.02
CA GLY A 10 15.27 23.52 -8.13
C GLY A 10 13.89 23.45 -8.80
N SER A 11 12.98 22.58 -8.34
CA SER A 11 11.59 22.60 -8.82
C SER A 11 10.85 23.82 -8.26
N GLU A 12 10.16 24.58 -9.11
CA GLU A 12 9.34 25.72 -8.68
C GLU A 12 8.16 25.30 -7.79
N ARG A 13 7.66 24.07 -7.99
CA ARG A 13 6.50 23.52 -7.27
C ARG A 13 6.69 22.03 -7.02
N ILE A 14 6.35 21.59 -5.81
CA ILE A 14 6.31 20.19 -5.41
C ILE A 14 4.88 19.89 -4.94
N SER A 15 4.30 18.79 -5.42
CA SER A 15 3.03 18.25 -4.95
C SER A 15 3.24 16.85 -4.43
N MET A 16 2.73 16.58 -3.23
CA MET A 16 2.76 15.25 -2.60
C MET A 16 1.33 14.71 -2.52
N MET A 17 1.15 13.44 -2.87
CA MET A 17 -0.12 12.74 -2.73
C MET A 17 -0.16 12.05 -1.37
N ASP A 18 -1.29 12.15 -0.66
CA ASP A 18 -1.51 11.38 0.57
C ASP A 18 -1.65 9.89 0.24
N GLY A 19 -0.73 9.10 0.79
CA GLY A 19 -0.72 7.65 0.66
C GLY A 19 -1.44 6.92 1.79
N PHE A 20 -1.99 7.61 2.79
CA PHE A 20 -2.51 6.97 4.00
C PHE A 20 -3.56 5.89 3.69
N SER A 21 -4.51 6.18 2.81
CA SER A 21 -5.53 5.21 2.37
C SER A 21 -5.11 4.34 1.18
N GLY A 22 -3.89 4.54 0.65
CA GLY A 22 -3.42 3.89 -0.57
C GLY A 22 -3.33 2.36 -0.45
N TYR A 23 -2.98 1.85 0.72
CA TYR A 23 -2.87 0.41 0.95
C TYR A 23 -4.19 -0.33 0.71
N ASN A 24 -5.30 0.24 1.17
CA ASN A 24 -6.64 -0.34 0.98
C ASN A 24 -7.09 -0.35 -0.50
N GLN A 25 -6.33 0.24 -1.42
CA GLN A 25 -6.60 0.23 -2.85
C GLN A 25 -5.86 -0.91 -3.58
N VAL A 26 -4.78 -1.45 -2.99
CA VAL A 26 -4.00 -2.54 -3.59
C VAL A 26 -4.71 -3.87 -3.36
N ARG A 27 -4.91 -4.64 -4.45
CA ARG A 27 -5.50 -5.99 -4.40
C ARG A 27 -4.52 -6.96 -3.78
N ILE A 28 -5.02 -7.80 -2.87
CA ILE A 28 -4.26 -8.95 -2.39
C ILE A 28 -4.29 -10.02 -3.48
N ASP A 29 -3.21 -10.79 -3.60
CA ASP A 29 -3.20 -11.95 -4.47
C ASP A 29 -4.30 -12.94 -4.03
N PRO A 30 -5.10 -13.50 -4.95
CA PRO A 30 -6.15 -14.46 -4.61
C PRO A 30 -5.68 -15.62 -3.71
N GLU A 31 -4.44 -16.08 -3.86
CA GLU A 31 -3.88 -17.16 -3.05
C GLU A 31 -3.62 -16.72 -1.59
N ASP A 32 -3.34 -15.43 -1.38
CA ASP A 32 -3.02 -14.85 -0.08
C ASP A 32 -4.23 -14.27 0.67
N VAL A 33 -5.40 -14.15 0.03
CA VAL A 33 -6.62 -13.63 0.68
C VAL A 33 -6.96 -14.42 1.94
N LEU A 34 -6.82 -15.75 1.90
CA LEU A 34 -7.09 -16.61 3.05
C LEU A 34 -6.12 -16.36 4.22
N ASN A 35 -4.89 -15.93 3.94
CA ASN A 35 -3.89 -15.61 4.96
C ASN A 35 -4.22 -14.30 5.70
N THR A 36 -5.17 -13.51 5.19
CA THR A 36 -5.62 -12.26 5.79
C THR A 36 -6.96 -12.38 6.50
N THR A 37 -7.39 -13.60 6.84
CA THR A 37 -8.62 -13.82 7.59
C THR A 37 -8.53 -13.27 9.01
N LEU A 38 -9.57 -12.56 9.43
CA LEU A 38 -9.77 -12.09 10.79
C LEU A 38 -11.04 -12.74 11.37
N THR A 39 -10.92 -13.28 12.58
CA THR A 39 -12.05 -13.86 13.30
C THR A 39 -12.58 -12.84 14.30
N THR A 40 -13.86 -12.50 14.15
CA THR A 40 -14.60 -11.62 15.07
C THR A 40 -15.70 -12.40 15.77
N LEU A 41 -16.32 -11.78 16.78
CA LEU A 41 -17.52 -12.32 17.44
C LEU A 41 -18.69 -12.55 16.47
N TRP A 42 -18.69 -11.90 15.31
CA TRP A 42 -19.74 -11.97 14.30
C TRP A 42 -19.40 -12.91 13.13
N GLY A 43 -18.22 -13.53 13.14
CA GLY A 43 -17.77 -14.45 12.10
C GLY A 43 -16.35 -14.17 11.61
N THR A 44 -15.93 -14.97 10.62
CA THR A 44 -14.63 -14.89 9.97
C THR A 44 -14.75 -14.12 8.65
N PHE A 45 -13.91 -13.11 8.48
CA PHE A 45 -13.86 -12.26 7.30
C PHE A 45 -12.45 -12.28 6.71
N ALA A 46 -12.31 -12.17 5.37
CA ALA A 46 -11.02 -12.08 4.70
C ALA A 46 -10.87 -10.73 3.99
N TYR A 47 -9.67 -10.18 3.97
CA TYR A 47 -9.41 -8.95 3.23
C TYR A 47 -9.17 -9.25 1.75
N ILE A 48 -9.86 -8.50 0.88
CA ILE A 48 -9.64 -8.54 -0.58
C ILE A 48 -8.68 -7.43 -1.05
N ARG A 49 -8.38 -6.48 -0.18
CA ARG A 49 -7.46 -5.37 -0.37
C ARG A 49 -6.53 -5.28 0.84
N MET A 50 -5.30 -4.83 0.64
CA MET A 50 -4.29 -4.85 1.70
C MET A 50 -4.75 -4.07 2.95
N PRO A 51 -4.94 -4.76 4.09
CA PRO A 51 -5.20 -4.10 5.36
C PRO A 51 -3.91 -3.47 5.91
N PHE A 52 -4.08 -2.54 6.85
CA PHE A 52 -2.96 -2.05 7.65
C PHE A 52 -2.35 -3.16 8.51
N GLY A 53 -1.05 -3.06 8.75
CA GLY A 53 -0.34 -3.94 9.67
C GLY A 53 0.28 -5.19 9.04
N LEU A 54 0.16 -5.44 7.72
CA LEU A 54 0.98 -6.48 7.08
C LEU A 54 2.40 -5.97 6.85
N MET A 55 3.39 -6.82 7.12
CA MET A 55 4.82 -6.48 7.05
C MET A 55 5.27 -5.98 5.66
N ASN A 56 4.67 -6.49 4.59
CA ASN A 56 5.10 -6.21 3.21
C ASN A 56 4.21 -5.21 2.46
N VAL A 57 3.28 -4.55 3.15
CA VAL A 57 2.36 -3.57 2.53
C VAL A 57 3.12 -2.44 1.84
N GLY A 58 4.11 -1.84 2.50
CA GLY A 58 4.86 -0.71 1.95
C GLY A 58 5.64 -1.05 0.67
N ALA A 59 6.31 -2.20 0.66
CA ALA A 59 7.06 -2.67 -0.51
C ALA A 59 6.14 -2.99 -1.70
N THR A 60 4.97 -3.58 -1.42
CA THR A 60 4.00 -3.93 -2.47
C THR A 60 3.32 -2.67 -3.04
N PHE A 61 2.99 -1.71 -2.16
CA PHE A 61 2.45 -0.43 -2.58
C PHE A 61 3.44 0.36 -3.43
N GLN A 62 4.72 0.42 -3.04
CA GLN A 62 5.74 1.08 -3.83
C GLN A 62 5.86 0.46 -5.23
N ARG A 63 5.89 -0.87 -5.34
CA ARG A 63 5.89 -1.56 -6.64
C ARG A 63 4.68 -1.19 -7.48
N ALA A 64 3.49 -1.14 -6.89
CA ALA A 64 2.27 -0.74 -7.61
C ALA A 64 2.36 0.70 -8.15
N MET A 65 2.95 1.61 -7.38
CA MET A 65 3.18 3.01 -7.80
C MET A 65 4.26 3.12 -8.88
N ASP A 66 5.29 2.26 -8.85
CA ASP A 66 6.36 2.25 -9.85
C ASP A 66 5.89 1.77 -11.24
N PHE A 67 4.78 1.00 -11.31
CA PHE A 67 4.16 0.53 -12.56
C PHE A 67 3.06 1.44 -13.11
N CYS A 68 2.67 2.48 -12.36
CA CYS A 68 1.66 3.45 -12.78
C CYS A 68 2.30 4.61 -13.55
#